data_AF-A0A7K3WMQ5-F1
#
_entry.id   AF-A0A7K3WMQ5-F1
#
_cell.length_a   1.000
_cell.length_b   1.000
_cell.length_c   1.000
_cell.angle_alpha   90.00
_cell.angle_beta   90.00
_cell.angle_gamma   90.00
#
_symmetry.space_group_name_H-M   'P 1'
#
loop_
_entity.id
_entity.type
_entity.pdbx_description
1 polymer ?
#
loop_
_entity_poly.entity_id
_entity_poly.type
_entity_poly.pdbx_seq_one_letter_code
_entity_poly.pdbx_strand_id
1 'polypeptide(L)'
;MGLSLADVYLIHPGEDWKETRNILQPDLFIVCDPSKIHDRGCFGAPDLVVEVRSPSTAAKDVGIKRDLYEEYGVKELWIVHPVEGTITEHILENEKYRILQLYAKGQIVQSLTFPDLRVDLEEVFNEDQLH
;
A
#
# COMPACT_ATOMS: atom_id res chain seq x y z
N MET A 1 -14.73 -5.18 17.80
CA MET A 1 -13.86 -5.16 16.60
C MET A 1 -13.35 -6.58 16.40
N GLY A 2 -13.65 -7.17 15.24
CA GLY A 2 -13.18 -8.51 14.89
C GLY A 2 -11.71 -8.45 14.49
N LEU A 3 -10.94 -9.48 14.84
CA LEU A 3 -9.55 -9.62 14.42
C LEU A 3 -9.52 -9.87 12.91
N SER A 4 -8.67 -9.14 12.17
CA SER A 4 -8.44 -9.36 10.73
C SER A 4 -6.96 -9.55 10.47
N LEU A 5 -6.60 -10.58 9.69
CA LEU A 5 -5.21 -10.74 9.22
C LEU A 5 -4.77 -9.60 8.29
N ALA A 6 -5.70 -8.81 7.78
CA ALA A 6 -5.41 -7.64 6.95
C ALA A 6 -5.10 -6.37 7.78
N ASP A 7 -5.18 -6.42 9.10
CA ASP A 7 -4.81 -5.28 9.95
C ASP A 7 -3.30 -5.04 9.90
N VAL A 8 -2.90 -3.79 9.71
CA VAL A 8 -1.52 -3.31 9.79
C VAL A 8 -1.42 -2.34 10.97
N TYR A 9 -0.76 -2.78 12.03
CA TYR A 9 -0.47 -2.01 13.23
C TYR A 9 0.84 -1.27 13.01
N LEU A 10 0.76 0.01 12.65
CA LEU A 10 1.94 0.83 12.43
C LEU A 10 2.59 1.19 13.78
N ILE A 11 3.83 0.75 13.95
CA ILE A 11 4.66 0.93 15.15
C ILE A 11 6.10 1.21 14.75
N HIS A 12 6.82 1.99 15.57
CA HIS A 12 8.27 2.14 15.44
C HIS A 12 9.00 0.94 16.08
N PRO A 13 10.27 0.69 15.69
CA PRO A 13 11.07 -0.36 16.30
C PRO A 13 11.14 -0.23 17.83
N GLY A 14 10.72 -1.27 18.54
CA GLY A 14 10.74 -1.33 20.01
C GLY A 14 9.43 -0.92 20.71
N GLU A 15 8.42 -0.46 19.97
CA GLU A 15 7.09 -0.16 20.53
C GLU A 15 6.22 -1.43 20.67
N ASP A 16 5.32 -1.45 21.67
CA ASP A 16 4.31 -2.51 21.80
C ASP A 16 3.11 -2.20 20.89
N TRP A 17 2.74 -3.14 20.02
CA TRP A 17 1.58 -3.03 19.13
C TRP A 17 0.26 -2.74 19.85
N LYS A 18 0.16 -3.03 21.16
CA LYS A 18 -1.03 -2.69 21.97
C LYS A 18 -1.19 -1.19 22.21
N GLU A 19 -0.13 -0.41 22.07
CA GLU A 19 -0.12 1.02 22.36
C GLU A 19 -0.43 1.87 21.12
N THR A 20 -0.27 1.31 19.90
CA THR A 20 -0.58 2.05 18.69
C THR A 20 -2.07 2.29 18.51
N ARG A 21 -2.39 3.45 17.94
CA ARG A 21 -3.72 3.80 17.44
C ARG A 21 -3.77 3.85 15.92
N ASN A 22 -2.62 3.67 15.27
CA ASN A 22 -2.46 3.74 13.83
C ASN A 22 -2.62 2.35 13.24
N ILE A 23 -3.86 1.86 13.24
CA ILE A 23 -4.23 0.56 12.68
C ILE A 23 -4.93 0.81 11.35
N LEU A 24 -4.32 0.34 10.26
CA LEU A 24 -4.85 0.49 8.90
C LEU A 24 -5.20 -0.87 8.31
N GLN A 25 -6.12 -0.88 7.36
CA GLN A 25 -6.48 -2.05 6.55
C GLN A 25 -6.25 -1.69 5.08
N PRO A 26 -5.03 -1.88 4.56
CA PRO A 26 -4.77 -1.72 3.12
C PRO A 26 -5.46 -2.81 2.31
N ASP A 27 -5.71 -2.54 1.03
CA ASP A 27 -6.33 -3.51 0.13
C ASP A 27 -5.38 -4.67 -0.19
N LEU A 28 -4.09 -4.38 -0.37
CA LEU A 28 -3.03 -5.37 -0.50
C LEU A 28 -1.71 -4.84 0.08
N PHE A 29 -0.91 -5.75 0.65
CA PHE A 29 0.41 -5.41 1.13
C PHE A 29 1.34 -6.63 1.07
N ILE A 30 2.65 -6.37 1.03
CA ILE A 30 3.69 -7.39 1.06
C ILE A 30 4.57 -7.14 2.28
N VAL A 31 4.86 -8.21 3.02
CA VAL A 31 5.78 -8.21 4.16
C VAL A 31 6.82 -9.28 3.93
N CYS A 32 8.09 -8.89 3.93
CA CYS A 32 9.19 -9.83 3.74
C CYS A 32 9.78 -10.35 5.05
N ASP A 33 9.61 -9.59 6.14
CA ASP A 33 10.05 -9.99 7.47
C ASP A 33 8.94 -10.80 8.16
N PRO A 34 9.08 -12.13 8.29
CA PRO A 34 8.05 -12.98 8.89
C PRO A 34 7.82 -12.65 10.36
N SER A 35 8.77 -12.00 11.05
CA SER A 35 8.61 -11.62 12.46
C SER A 35 7.53 -10.56 12.69
N LYS A 36 7.14 -9.84 11.64
CA LYS A 36 6.04 -8.86 11.66
C LYS A 36 4.66 -9.51 11.48
N ILE A 37 4.60 -10.78 11.06
CA ILE A 37 3.34 -11.46 10.73
C ILE A 37 2.83 -12.19 11.97
N HIS A 38 1.63 -11.83 12.42
CA HIS A 38 1.00 -12.39 13.60
C HIS A 38 -0.45 -12.78 13.34
N ASP A 39 -1.04 -13.56 14.25
CA ASP A 39 -2.45 -14.00 14.18
C ASP A 39 -3.47 -12.86 14.12
N ARG A 40 -3.04 -11.63 14.46
CA ARG A 40 -3.88 -10.43 14.45
C ARG A 40 -3.60 -9.50 13.27
N GLY A 41 -2.66 -9.85 12.39
CA GLY A 41 -2.22 -8.99 11.29
C GLY A 41 -0.72 -8.71 11.32
N CYS A 42 -0.32 -7.63 10.65
CA CYS A 42 1.06 -7.18 10.55
C CYS A 42 1.40 -6.17 11.65
N PHE A 43 2.47 -6.40 12.41
CA PHE A 43 2.99 -5.44 13.39
C PHE A 43 4.25 -4.76 12.82
N GLY A 44 4.15 -3.48 12.53
CA GLY A 44 5.15 -2.68 11.84
C GLY A 44 4.82 -2.45 10.36
N ALA A 45 5.63 -1.62 9.71
CA ALA A 45 5.42 -1.25 8.31
C ALA A 45 5.67 -2.42 7.34
N PRO A 46 4.74 -2.68 6.40
CA PRO A 46 4.96 -3.52 5.23
C PRO A 46 6.04 -2.96 4.30
N ASP A 47 6.55 -3.81 3.41
CA ASP A 47 7.54 -3.43 2.40
C ASP A 47 6.88 -2.76 1.19
N LEU A 48 5.73 -3.26 0.74
CA LEU A 48 4.87 -2.64 -0.27
C LEU A 48 3.44 -2.57 0.26
N VAL A 49 2.78 -1.43 0.03
CA VAL A 49 1.33 -1.27 0.22
C VAL A 49 0.67 -0.87 -1.09
N VAL A 50 -0.50 -1.42 -1.37
CA VAL A 50 -1.35 -1.07 -2.51
C VAL A 50 -2.72 -0.66 -1.96
N GLU A 51 -3.15 0.55 -2.32
CA GLU A 51 -4.46 1.11 -1.96
C GLU A 51 -5.26 1.34 -3.24
N VAL A 52 -6.49 0.83 -3.27
CA VAL A 52 -7.44 1.00 -4.37
C VAL A 52 -8.41 2.11 -4.03
N ARG A 53 -8.36 3.20 -4.79
CA ARG A 53 -9.27 4.32 -4.55
C ARG A 53 -10.70 3.90 -4.88
N SER A 54 -11.58 3.99 -3.90
CA SER A 54 -13.02 3.93 -4.15
C SER A 54 -13.53 5.29 -4.65
N PRO A 55 -14.58 5.32 -5.49
CA PRO A 55 -15.21 6.57 -5.92
C PRO A 55 -15.76 7.43 -4.76
N SER A 56 -16.05 6.82 -3.61
CA SER A 56 -16.62 7.48 -2.44
C SER A 56 -15.57 7.90 -1.40
N THR A 57 -14.30 7.49 -1.54
CA THR A 57 -13.25 7.84 -0.57
C THR A 57 -12.75 9.27 -0.84
N ALA A 58 -12.96 10.15 0.14
CA ALA A 58 -12.49 11.53 0.07
C ALA A 58 -10.95 11.59 -0.05
N ALA A 59 -10.43 12.51 -0.87
CA ALA A 59 -8.99 12.73 -1.03
C ALA A 59 -8.24 12.92 0.31
N LYS A 60 -8.95 13.40 1.34
CA LYS A 60 -8.43 13.56 2.71
C LYS A 60 -8.04 12.23 3.36
N ASP A 61 -8.81 11.15 3.16
CA ASP A 61 -8.53 9.84 3.77
C ASP A 61 -7.26 9.21 3.18
N VAL A 62 -7.12 9.29 1.86
CA VAL A 62 -5.91 8.83 1.14
C VAL A 62 -4.67 9.59 1.59
N GLY A 63 -4.79 10.91 1.79
CA GLY A 63 -3.69 11.73 2.31
C GLY A 63 -3.23 11.29 3.70
N ILE A 64 -4.16 11.08 4.63
CA ILE A 64 -3.85 10.65 6.00
C ILE A 64 -3.16 9.28 5.99
N LYS A 65 -3.69 8.31 5.24
CA LYS A 65 -3.08 6.97 5.12
C LYS A 65 -1.68 7.06 4.54
N ARG A 66 -1.50 7.80 3.45
CA ARG A 66 -0.18 8.00 2.82
C ARG A 66 0.82 8.58 3.80
N ASP A 67 0.43 9.60 4.56
CA ASP A 67 1.30 10.27 5.52
C ASP A 67 1.71 9.31 6.65
N LEU A 68 0.79 8.46 7.12
CA LEU A 68 1.12 7.40 8.09
C LEU A 68 2.06 6.35 7.48
N TYR A 69 1.82 5.89 6.25
CA TYR A 69 2.73 4.94 5.61
C TYR A 69 4.14 5.53 5.43
N GLU A 70 4.24 6.82 5.09
CA GLU A 70 5.51 7.55 5.00
C GLU A 70 6.23 7.58 6.36
N GLU A 71 5.53 8.04 7.40
CA GLU A 71 6.06 8.21 8.76
C GLU A 71 6.59 6.89 9.35
N TYR A 72 5.90 5.79 9.09
CA TYR A 72 6.25 4.48 9.64
C TYR A 72 7.19 3.67 8.74
N GLY A 73 7.57 4.20 7.58
CA GLY A 73 8.65 3.63 6.78
C GLY A 73 8.24 2.52 5.83
N VAL A 74 6.99 2.55 5.32
CA VAL A 74 6.63 1.70 4.17
C VAL A 74 7.47 2.12 2.97
N LYS A 75 8.19 1.18 2.35
CA LYS A 75 9.21 1.51 1.33
C LYS A 75 8.58 1.96 0.02
N GLU A 76 7.46 1.34 -0.34
CA GLU A 76 6.76 1.60 -1.59
C GLU A 76 5.26 1.57 -1.39
N LEU A 77 4.59 2.55 -2.00
CA LEU A 77 3.13 2.68 -1.94
C LEU A 77 2.57 2.91 -3.34
N TRP A 78 1.71 2.00 -3.77
CA TRP A 78 0.93 2.15 -5.00
C TRP A 78 -0.47 2.63 -4.67
N ILE A 79 -0.87 3.72 -5.30
CA ILE A 79 -2.25 4.21 -5.25
C ILE A 79 -2.90 3.93 -6.59
N VAL A 80 -3.86 3.01 -6.60
CA VAL A 80 -4.63 2.62 -7.78
C VAL A 80 -5.82 3.55 -7.92
N HIS A 81 -6.03 4.05 -9.12
CA HIS A 81 -7.12 4.94 -9.51
C HIS A 81 -8.00 4.21 -10.55
N PRO A 82 -9.00 3.43 -10.12
CA PRO A 82 -9.75 2.55 -11.02
C PRO A 82 -10.55 3.30 -12.08
N VAL A 83 -11.10 4.47 -11.73
CA VAL A 83 -11.90 5.30 -12.66
C VAL A 83 -11.02 5.84 -13.78
N GLU A 84 -9.80 6.26 -13.45
CA GLU A 84 -8.84 6.79 -14.41
C GLU A 84 -8.01 5.70 -15.10
N GLY A 85 -8.04 4.46 -14.61
CA GLY A 85 -7.21 3.36 -15.12
C GLY A 85 -5.71 3.63 -14.94
N THR A 86 -5.32 4.21 -13.78
CA THR A 86 -3.94 4.58 -13.49
C THR A 86 -3.44 4.07 -12.14
N ILE A 87 -2.12 4.01 -11.98
CA ILE A 87 -1.44 3.76 -10.71
C ILE A 87 -0.39 4.86 -10.49
N THR A 88 -0.39 5.46 -9.30
CA THR A 88 0.69 6.34 -8.83
C THR A 88 1.61 5.57 -7.89
N GLU A 89 2.89 5.47 -8.26
CA GLU A 89 3.93 4.80 -7.47
C GLU A 89 4.69 5.83 -6.61
N HIS A 90 4.71 5.61 -5.30
CA HIS A 90 5.47 6.39 -4.33
C HIS A 90 6.59 5.54 -3.75
N ILE A 91 7.80 6.10 -3.72
CA ILE A 91 8.99 5.46 -3.13
C ILE A 91 9.50 6.29 -1.96
N LEU A 92 9.80 5.62 -0.85
CA LEU A 92 10.38 6.26 0.33
C LEU A 92 11.88 6.45 0.11
N GLU A 93 12.30 7.71 -0.01
CA GLU A 93 13.70 8.11 -0.11
C GLU A 93 13.99 9.17 0.95
N ASN A 94 15.01 8.96 1.79
CA ASN A 94 15.39 9.90 2.85
C ASN A 94 14.19 10.31 3.73
N GLU A 95 13.41 9.31 4.18
CA GLU A 95 12.24 9.48 5.07
C GLU A 95 11.08 10.29 4.45
N LYS A 96 11.07 10.46 3.12
CA LYS A 96 10.00 11.14 2.40
C LYS A 96 9.60 10.38 1.14
N TYR A 97 8.30 10.34 0.88
CA TYR A 97 7.80 9.82 -0.37
C TYR A 97 8.10 10.77 -1.51
N ARG A 98 8.56 10.18 -2.61
CA ARG A 98 8.59 10.82 -3.92
C ARG A 98 7.69 10.03 -4.84
N ILE A 99 6.91 10.74 -5.65
CA ILE A 99 6.20 10.13 -6.76
C ILE A 99 7.28 9.73 -7.77
N LEU A 100 7.47 8.43 -7.97
CA LEU A 100 8.39 7.92 -8.97
C LEU A 100 7.77 8.11 -10.36
N GLN A 101 6.56 7.58 -10.54
CA GLN A 101 5.87 7.62 -11.83
C GLN A 101 4.34 7.42 -11.69
N LEU A 102 3.61 7.98 -12.65
CA LEU A 102 2.21 7.67 -12.92
C LEU A 102 2.15 6.74 -14.13
N TYR A 103 1.52 5.58 -13.98
CA TYR A 103 1.33 4.60 -15.04
C TYR A 103 -0.15 4.56 -15.42
N ALA A 104 -0.42 4.47 -16.72
CA ALA A 104 -1.75 4.30 -17.29
C ALA A 104 -1.92 2.91 -17.90
N LYS A 105 -3.17 2.55 -18.18
CA LYS A 105 -3.54 1.37 -18.97
C LYS A 105 -2.66 1.22 -20.23
N GLY A 106 -2.25 -0.01 -20.54
CA GLY A 106 -1.32 -0.34 -21.62
C GLY A 106 0.17 -0.21 -21.25
N GLN A 107 0.48 0.18 -20.02
CA GLN A 107 1.85 0.20 -19.48
C GLN A 107 2.06 -0.91 -18.46
N ILE A 108 3.32 -1.25 -18.22
CA ILE A 108 3.73 -2.15 -17.14
C ILE A 108 4.26 -1.30 -15.99
N VAL A 109 3.65 -1.43 -14.81
CA VAL A 109 4.26 -0.94 -13.57
C VAL A 109 5.27 -1.98 -13.08
N GLN A 110 6.46 -1.55 -12.70
CA GLN A 110 7.52 -2.40 -12.16
C GLN A 110 7.91 -1.85 -10.80
N SER A 111 7.79 -2.68 -9.77
CA SER A 111 8.14 -2.27 -8.40
C SER A 111 9.65 -2.00 -8.30
N LEU A 112 10.01 -0.91 -7.64
CA LEU A 112 11.41 -0.62 -7.33
C LEU A 112 11.92 -1.51 -6.17
N THR A 113 11.07 -1.78 -5.18
CA THR A 113 11.38 -2.63 -4.02
C THR A 113 11.49 -4.10 -4.43
N PHE A 114 10.67 -4.51 -5.41
CA PHE A 114 10.63 -5.87 -5.95
C PHE A 114 10.82 -5.85 -7.47
N PRO A 115 12.06 -5.78 -8.00
CA PRO A 115 12.30 -5.61 -9.44
C PRO A 115 11.68 -6.69 -10.34
N ASP A 116 11.43 -7.88 -9.81
CA ASP A 116 10.78 -8.98 -10.53
C ASP A 116 9.25 -8.88 -10.52
N LEU A 117 8.67 -8.05 -9.65
CA LEU A 117 7.23 -7.76 -9.61
C LEU A 117 6.90 -6.74 -10.70
N ARG A 118 6.28 -7.25 -11.76
CA ARG A 118 5.83 -6.47 -12.92
C ARG A 118 4.36 -6.76 -13.16
N VAL A 119 3.57 -5.70 -13.30
CA VAL A 119 2.12 -5.81 -13.46
C VAL A 119 1.71 -5.09 -14.74
N ASP A 120 1.08 -5.81 -15.66
CA ASP A 120 0.53 -5.25 -16.90
C ASP A 120 -0.81 -4.57 -16.61
N LEU A 121 -0.87 -3.24 -16.81
CA LEU A 121 -2.07 -2.46 -16.54
C LEU A 121 -3.14 -2.60 -17.62
N GLU A 122 -2.80 -3.13 -18.79
CA GLU A 122 -3.83 -3.56 -19.75
C GLU A 122 -4.70 -4.67 -19.16
N GLU A 123 -4.08 -5.65 -18.50
CA GLU A 123 -4.79 -6.78 -17.88
C GLU A 123 -5.57 -6.33 -16.64
N VAL A 124 -4.95 -5.52 -15.77
CA VAL A 124 -5.58 -5.04 -14.52
C VAL A 124 -6.83 -4.21 -14.78
N PHE A 125 -6.81 -3.33 -15.79
CA PHE A 125 -7.93 -2.44 -16.11
C PHE A 125 -8.72 -2.93 -17.33
N ASN A 126 -8.71 -4.23 -17.60
CA ASN A 126 -9.54 -4.81 -18.63
C ASN A 126 -11.00 -4.94 -18.16
N GLU A 127 -11.92 -4.21 -18.81
CA GLU A 127 -13.35 -4.22 -18.46
C GLU A 127 -14.03 -5.55 -18.85
N ASP A 128 -13.45 -6.33 -19.75
CA ASP A 128 -14.01 -7.60 -20.22
C ASP A 128 -13.91 -8.74 -19.19
N GLN A 129 -13.21 -8.53 -18.06
CA GLN A 129 -13.05 -9.54 -16.99
C GLN A 129 -14.08 -9.42 -15.84
N LEU A 130 -15.04 -8.49 -15.92
CA LEU A 130 -16.17 -8.42 -15.00
C LEU A 130 -17.23 -9.46 -15.40
N HIS A 131 -17.00 -10.73 -15.06
CA HIS A 131 -17.98 -11.81 -15.15
C HIS A 131 -18.69 -12.07 -13.81
#